data_AF-A0A2T6AW06-F1
#
_entry.id   AF-A0A2T6AW06-F1
#
_cell.length_a   1.000
_cell.length_b   1.000
_cell.length_c   1.000
_cell.angle_alpha   90.00
_cell.angle_beta   90.00
_cell.angle_gamma   90.00
#
_symmetry.space_group_name_H-M   'P 1'
#
loop_
_entity.id
_entity.type
_entity.pdbx_description
1 polymer ?
#
loop_
_entity_poly.entity_id
_entity_poly.type
_entity_poly.pdbx_seq_one_letter_code
_entity_poly.pdbx_strand_id
1 'polypeptide(L)'
;MGVTTQLFSLFLVKEVLNLKGDFLRVVDDAMLDLITFDNDNINMAQARLSVFKDQKDWLLTIETVAFDGDYKNIVNVMGSNYNGRKIFGKEILSFPEWPVNDEGEFIISPYDMIHVKIQGEEVWVRPTQEDYQNAGIEPDPFGPTKLLRLLCYLFRDKFWIHDKELFQVIGIEKEMPLFFRTEHWRHPDVMEKPSQIEFFQQLDSAIAKNDPSIIEIKESNTHWSNWTYSDQPDF
;
A
#
# COMPACT_ATOMS: atom_id res chain seq x y z
N MET A 1 -37.39 -40.70 -16.26
CA MET A 1 -37.21 -39.24 -16.35
C MET A 1 -37.05 -38.71 -14.93
N GLY A 2 -35.86 -38.32 -14.51
CA GLY A 2 -35.68 -37.83 -13.13
C GLY A 2 -34.26 -37.77 -12.57
N VAL A 3 -33.24 -37.45 -13.38
CA VAL A 3 -31.86 -37.31 -12.86
C VAL A 3 -31.20 -35.98 -13.25
N THR A 4 -31.83 -35.17 -14.10
CA THR A 4 -31.19 -33.97 -14.68
C THR A 4 -31.33 -32.69 -13.86
N THR A 5 -32.27 -32.62 -12.92
CA THR A 5 -32.57 -31.36 -12.20
C THR A 5 -31.66 -31.10 -10.99
N GLN A 6 -31.12 -32.16 -10.36
CA GLN A 6 -30.30 -32.02 -9.16
C GLN A 6 -28.86 -31.56 -9.47
N LEU A 7 -28.28 -32.06 -10.57
CA LEU A 7 -26.92 -31.70 -11.01
C LEU A 7 -26.81 -30.25 -11.48
N PHE A 8 -27.83 -29.71 -12.17
CA PHE A 8 -27.86 -28.30 -12.55
C PHE A 8 -27.94 -27.38 -11.33
N SER A 9 -28.67 -27.75 -10.28
CA SER A 9 -28.73 -26.96 -9.04
C SER A 9 -27.41 -27.00 -8.27
N LEU A 10 -26.70 -28.13 -8.25
CA LEU A 10 -25.43 -28.26 -7.54
C LEU A 10 -24.28 -27.52 -8.26
N PHE A 11 -24.33 -27.46 -9.59
CA PHE A 11 -23.36 -26.71 -10.40
C PHE A 11 -23.55 -25.20 -10.27
N LEU A 12 -24.80 -24.71 -10.32
CA LEU A 12 -25.13 -23.31 -10.04
C LEU A 12 -24.83 -22.93 -8.59
N VAL A 13 -25.08 -23.81 -7.61
CA VAL A 13 -24.72 -23.56 -6.21
C VAL A 13 -23.20 -23.52 -6.04
N LYS A 14 -22.41 -24.34 -6.76
CA LYS A 14 -20.95 -24.22 -6.77
C LYS A 14 -20.43 -22.97 -7.46
N GLU A 15 -21.04 -22.50 -8.56
CA GLU A 15 -20.67 -21.24 -9.20
C GLU A 15 -21.07 -20.01 -8.36
N VAL A 16 -22.22 -20.06 -7.68
CA VAL A 16 -22.67 -19.01 -6.77
C VAL A 16 -21.88 -19.02 -5.44
N LEU A 17 -21.40 -20.18 -4.99
CA LEU A 17 -20.50 -20.31 -3.84
C LEU A 17 -19.02 -20.01 -4.19
N ASN A 18 -18.56 -20.28 -5.42
CA ASN A 18 -17.18 -19.94 -5.84
C ASN A 18 -16.96 -18.43 -6.03
N LEU A 19 -18.02 -17.62 -6.09
CA LEU A 19 -17.92 -16.16 -6.10
C LEU A 19 -18.06 -15.53 -4.70
N LYS A 20 -18.38 -16.33 -3.67
CA LYS A 20 -18.46 -15.92 -2.26
C LYS A 20 -17.48 -16.75 -1.43
N GLY A 21 -16.29 -16.22 -1.16
CA GLY A 21 -15.52 -16.71 0.01
C GLY A 21 -14.04 -16.98 -0.17
N ASP A 22 -13.43 -16.67 -1.32
CA ASP A 22 -11.99 -16.84 -1.46
C ASP A 22 -11.18 -15.57 -1.19
N PHE A 23 -11.79 -14.38 -1.13
CA PHE A 23 -11.04 -13.15 -0.84
C PHE A 23 -10.38 -13.21 0.54
N LEU A 24 -11.15 -13.45 1.60
CA LEU A 24 -10.60 -13.52 2.95
C LEU A 24 -9.56 -14.62 3.09
N ARG A 25 -9.77 -15.78 2.47
CA ARG A 25 -8.79 -16.87 2.47
C ARG A 25 -7.49 -16.46 1.78
N VAL A 26 -7.58 -15.90 0.57
CA VAL A 26 -6.39 -15.48 -0.21
C VAL A 26 -5.63 -14.38 0.54
N VAL A 27 -6.34 -13.42 1.13
CA VAL A 27 -5.73 -12.31 1.86
C VAL A 27 -5.14 -12.79 3.19
N ASP A 28 -5.80 -13.69 3.92
CA ASP A 28 -5.23 -14.34 5.11
C ASP A 28 -3.92 -15.06 4.77
N ASP A 29 -3.90 -15.88 3.72
CA ASP A 29 -2.72 -16.65 3.30
C ASP A 29 -1.59 -15.73 2.83
N ALA A 30 -1.92 -14.64 2.12
CA ALA A 30 -0.95 -13.74 1.51
C ALA A 30 -0.38 -12.71 2.50
N MET A 31 -1.14 -12.30 3.52
CA MET A 31 -0.72 -11.24 4.43
C MET A 31 0.14 -11.72 5.59
N LEU A 32 0.34 -13.04 5.76
CA LEU A 32 1.18 -13.58 6.85
C LEU A 32 2.62 -13.06 6.87
N ASP A 33 3.14 -12.69 5.70
CA ASP A 33 4.49 -12.14 5.53
C ASP A 33 4.48 -10.59 5.38
N LEU A 34 3.31 -9.97 5.52
CA LEU A 34 3.00 -8.56 5.27
C LEU A 34 2.55 -7.87 6.57
N ILE A 35 2.48 -8.62 7.68
CA ILE A 35 1.73 -8.27 8.88
C ILE A 35 2.24 -7.00 9.57
N THR A 36 3.46 -6.55 9.27
CA THR A 36 3.95 -5.30 9.83
C THR A 36 4.43 -4.36 8.73
N PHE A 37 3.86 -3.15 8.74
CA PHE A 37 4.53 -1.98 8.15
C PHE A 37 5.80 -1.60 8.93
N ASP A 38 5.96 -2.17 10.13
CA ASP A 38 7.07 -2.00 11.05
C ASP A 38 7.94 -3.27 10.99
N ASN A 39 8.85 -3.29 10.03
CA ASN A 39 9.89 -4.31 9.86
C ASN A 39 11.22 -3.57 9.98
N ASP A 40 12.19 -4.16 10.69
CA ASP A 40 13.53 -3.60 10.98
C ASP A 40 14.30 -3.01 9.77
N ASN A 41 13.82 -3.23 8.54
CA ASN A 41 14.42 -2.80 7.29
C ASN A 41 13.55 -1.84 6.45
N ILE A 42 12.34 -1.47 6.86
CA ILE A 42 11.41 -0.66 6.05
C ILE A 42 10.76 0.42 6.90
N ASN A 43 11.15 1.67 6.66
CA ASN A 43 10.54 2.83 7.31
C ASN A 43 9.45 3.43 6.42
N MET A 44 8.19 3.17 6.76
CA MET A 44 7.04 3.66 5.99
C MET A 44 6.82 5.18 6.14
N ALA A 45 6.39 5.81 5.05
CA ALA A 45 5.91 7.19 5.02
C ALA A 45 4.41 7.31 4.70
N GLN A 46 3.88 6.49 3.77
CA GLN A 46 2.45 6.43 3.49
C GLN A 46 2.07 5.09 2.84
N ALA A 47 0.80 4.71 2.96
CA ALA A 47 0.28 3.50 2.33
C ALA A 47 -1.08 3.72 1.66
N ARG A 48 -1.34 2.97 0.59
CA ARG A 48 -2.58 3.01 -0.17
C ARG A 48 -3.03 1.62 -0.55
N LEU A 49 -4.30 1.34 -0.28
CA LEU A 49 -4.97 0.12 -0.68
C LEU A 49 -5.88 0.41 -1.87
N SER A 50 -5.77 -0.40 -2.92
CA SER A 50 -6.69 -0.35 -4.06
C SER A 50 -7.24 -1.75 -4.35
N VAL A 51 -8.54 -1.81 -4.61
CA VAL A 51 -9.19 -2.98 -5.18
C VAL A 51 -9.59 -2.65 -6.60
N PHE A 52 -9.11 -3.43 -7.55
CA PHE A 52 -9.57 -3.44 -8.93
C PHE A 52 -10.44 -4.67 -9.15
N LYS A 53 -11.51 -4.53 -9.92
CA LYS A 53 -12.47 -5.61 -10.10
C LYS A 53 -13.12 -5.55 -11.48
N ASP A 54 -13.27 -6.72 -12.11
CA ASP A 54 -14.14 -6.88 -13.26
C ASP A 54 -15.29 -7.86 -12.95
N GLN A 55 -15.97 -8.41 -13.97
CA GLN A 55 -17.09 -9.33 -13.76
C GLN A 55 -16.67 -10.68 -13.16
N LYS A 56 -15.41 -11.08 -13.32
CA LYS A 56 -14.91 -12.41 -12.95
C LYS A 56 -13.88 -12.34 -11.83
N ASP A 57 -13.03 -11.33 -11.87
CA ASP A 57 -11.80 -11.29 -11.09
C ASP A 57 -11.71 -10.05 -10.22
N TRP A 58 -10.90 -10.16 -9.17
CA TRP A 58 -10.51 -9.05 -8.31
C TRP A 58 -8.99 -9.05 -8.10
N LEU A 59 -8.46 -7.85 -7.88
CA LEU A 59 -7.07 -7.58 -7.58
C LEU A 59 -7.01 -6.62 -6.40
N LEU A 60 -6.30 -6.99 -5.35
CA LEU A 60 -5.96 -6.12 -4.22
C LEU A 60 -4.50 -5.72 -4.35
N THR A 61 -4.24 -4.41 -4.34
CA THR A 61 -2.89 -3.87 -4.27
C THR A 61 -2.74 -3.05 -3.00
N ILE A 62 -1.61 -3.23 -2.32
CA ILE A 62 -1.18 -2.38 -1.21
C ILE A 62 0.16 -1.78 -1.60
N GLU A 63 0.14 -0.48 -1.86
CA GLU A 63 1.32 0.34 -2.09
C GLU A 63 1.82 0.88 -0.76
N THR A 64 3.10 0.68 -0.47
CA THR A 64 3.78 1.26 0.68
C THR A 64 4.94 2.11 0.18
N VAL A 65 4.85 3.41 0.38
CA VAL A 65 5.96 4.33 0.15
C VAL A 65 6.85 4.30 1.39
N ALA A 66 8.10 3.88 1.21
CA ALA A 66 9.02 3.64 2.31
C ALA A 66 10.48 3.90 1.93
N PHE A 67 11.31 3.99 2.96
CA PHE A 67 12.76 3.96 2.86
C PHE A 67 13.30 2.62 3.39
N ASP A 68 14.06 1.90 2.58
CA ASP A 68 14.69 0.61 2.92
C ASP A 68 16.21 0.60 2.66
N GLY A 69 16.81 1.79 2.62
CA GLY A 69 18.11 2.06 2.00
C GLY A 69 17.97 2.82 0.68
N ASP A 70 16.85 2.62 -0.03
CA ASP A 70 16.41 3.45 -1.15
C ASP A 70 14.97 3.95 -0.92
N TYR A 71 14.55 4.94 -1.69
CA TYR A 71 13.18 5.45 -1.66
C TYR A 71 12.29 4.69 -2.65
N LYS A 72 11.44 3.79 -2.14
CA LYS A 72 10.65 2.87 -2.95
C LYS A 72 9.15 2.98 -2.68
N ASN A 73 8.36 2.72 -3.71
CA ASN A 73 6.97 2.29 -3.56
C ASN A 73 6.95 0.75 -3.73
N ILE A 74 6.67 0.07 -2.63
CA ILE A 74 6.57 -1.39 -2.54
C ILE A 74 5.12 -1.78 -2.77
N VAL A 75 4.85 -2.48 -3.86
CA VAL A 75 3.51 -2.92 -4.26
C VAL A 75 3.33 -4.39 -3.93
N ASN A 76 2.50 -4.65 -2.94
CA ASN A 76 2.02 -6.00 -2.64
C ASN A 76 0.75 -6.27 -3.43
N VAL A 77 0.70 -7.41 -4.12
CA VAL A 77 -0.39 -7.78 -5.03
C VAL A 77 -0.96 -9.13 -4.63
N MET A 78 -2.29 -9.15 -4.52
CA MET A 78 -3.12 -10.34 -4.29
C MET A 78 -4.29 -10.32 -5.27
N GLY A 79 -4.84 -11.47 -5.64
CA GLY A 79 -6.00 -11.51 -6.53
C GLY A 79 -6.59 -12.90 -6.70
N SER A 80 -7.78 -12.97 -7.28
CA SER A 80 -8.51 -14.23 -7.52
C SER A 80 -7.72 -15.25 -8.35
N ASN A 81 -6.91 -14.76 -9.30
CA ASN A 81 -6.09 -15.59 -10.18
C ASN A 81 -4.60 -15.63 -9.78
N TYR A 82 -4.28 -15.12 -8.59
CA TYR A 82 -2.92 -15.17 -8.05
C TYR A 82 -2.79 -16.30 -7.04
N ASN A 83 -1.81 -17.17 -7.24
CA ASN A 83 -1.43 -18.13 -6.22
C ASN A 83 -0.47 -17.47 -5.23
N GLY A 84 -1.03 -16.89 -4.16
CA GLY A 84 -0.29 -16.18 -3.13
C GLY A 84 0.01 -14.72 -3.46
N ARG A 85 0.98 -14.14 -2.73
CA ARG A 85 1.40 -12.75 -2.81
C ARG A 85 2.49 -12.55 -3.86
N LYS A 86 2.45 -11.44 -4.60
CA LYS A 86 3.60 -10.92 -5.35
C LYS A 86 4.01 -9.56 -4.81
N ILE A 87 5.31 -9.27 -4.87
CA ILE A 87 5.88 -8.00 -4.41
C ILE A 87 6.67 -7.38 -5.55
N PHE A 88 6.44 -6.10 -5.78
CA PHE A 88 7.18 -5.30 -6.75
C PHE A 88 7.73 -4.07 -6.04
N GLY A 89 8.90 -3.60 -6.44
CA GLY A 89 9.49 -2.36 -5.94
C GLY A 89 9.72 -1.40 -7.10
N LYS A 90 9.31 -0.14 -6.93
CA LYS A 90 9.62 0.93 -7.87
C LYS A 90 10.35 2.04 -7.12
N GLU A 91 11.49 2.48 -7.61
CA GLU A 91 12.14 3.69 -7.12
C GLU A 91 11.25 4.91 -7.46
N ILE A 92 10.96 5.73 -6.46
CA ILE A 92 10.00 6.84 -6.60
C ILE A 92 10.60 8.21 -6.29
N LEU A 93 11.77 8.27 -5.67
CA LEU A 93 12.48 9.50 -5.35
C LEU A 93 13.94 9.33 -5.72
N SER A 94 14.47 10.27 -6.50
CA SER A 94 15.89 10.33 -6.81
C SER A 94 16.44 11.74 -6.62
N PHE A 95 17.74 11.83 -6.37
CA PHE A 95 18.49 13.07 -6.23
C PHE A 95 19.40 13.26 -7.44
N PRO A 96 19.72 14.51 -7.83
CA PRO A 96 20.79 14.76 -8.80
C PRO A 96 22.12 14.13 -8.36
N GLU A 97 22.43 14.23 -7.07
CA GLU A 97 23.55 13.59 -6.40
C GLU A 97 23.05 12.98 -5.09
N TRP A 98 23.44 11.74 -4.78
CA TRP A 98 22.99 11.07 -3.56
C TRP A 98 23.46 11.84 -2.33
N PRO A 99 22.56 12.23 -1.40
CA PRO A 99 22.86 13.16 -0.31
C PRO A 99 23.53 12.47 0.88
N VAL A 100 24.63 11.76 0.61
CA VAL A 100 25.44 11.08 1.61
C VAL A 100 26.91 11.45 1.38
N ASN A 101 27.62 11.82 2.45
CA ASN A 101 29.05 12.12 2.39
C ASN A 101 29.91 10.86 2.35
N ASP A 102 31.24 11.03 2.25
CA ASP A 102 32.21 9.93 2.22
C ASP A 102 32.21 9.09 3.52
N GLU A 103 31.65 9.62 4.61
CA GLU A 103 31.53 8.95 5.91
C GLU A 103 30.22 8.14 6.05
N GLY A 104 29.33 8.23 5.05
CA GLY A 104 28.04 7.55 5.06
C GLY A 104 26.92 8.34 5.74
N GLU A 105 27.16 9.61 6.11
CA GLU A 105 26.19 10.46 6.80
C GLU A 105 25.26 11.17 5.82
N PHE A 106 23.99 11.27 6.18
CA PHE A 106 23.00 12.03 5.43
C PHE A 106 23.21 13.54 5.62
N ILE A 107 23.45 14.27 4.52
CA ILE A 107 23.94 15.67 4.59
C ILE A 107 22.88 16.76 4.37
N ILE A 108 21.63 16.40 4.08
CA ILE A 108 20.56 17.39 3.94
C ILE A 108 20.16 17.88 5.32
N SER A 109 20.17 19.20 5.54
CA SER A 109 19.60 19.79 6.75
C SER A 109 18.09 19.99 6.57
N PRO A 110 17.29 19.95 7.65
CA PRO A 110 15.82 20.02 7.56
C PRO A 110 15.30 21.30 6.88
N TYR A 111 16.06 22.40 6.91
CA TYR A 111 15.63 23.68 6.33
C TYR A 111 16.32 24.06 5.01
N ASP A 112 17.10 23.13 4.44
CA ASP A 112 17.76 23.35 3.17
C ASP A 112 16.77 23.43 2.01
N MET A 113 17.21 24.04 0.90
CA MET A 113 16.49 23.88 -0.36
C MET A 113 16.73 22.45 -0.86
N ILE A 114 15.67 21.66 -0.90
CA ILE A 114 15.67 20.28 -1.39
C ILE A 114 15.34 20.31 -2.89
N HIS A 115 16.18 19.65 -3.69
CA HIS A 115 15.96 19.41 -5.11
C HIS A 115 15.97 17.91 -5.38
N VAL A 116 14.83 17.37 -5.79
CA VAL A 116 14.61 15.94 -6.02
C VAL A 116 13.73 15.71 -7.25
N LYS A 117 13.74 14.48 -7.75
CA LYS A 117 12.76 13.99 -8.72
C LYS A 117 11.80 13.02 -8.04
N ILE A 118 10.51 13.32 -8.06
CA ILE A 118 9.46 12.42 -7.60
C ILE A 118 8.82 11.78 -8.83
N GLN A 119 9.00 10.47 -9.01
CA GLN A 119 8.58 9.73 -10.21
C GLN A 119 9.03 10.39 -11.54
N GLY A 120 10.22 10.99 -11.54
CA GLY A 120 10.81 11.67 -12.70
C GLY A 120 10.41 13.14 -12.86
N GLU A 121 9.46 13.65 -12.07
CA GLU A 121 9.10 15.07 -12.04
C GLU A 121 10.00 15.84 -11.07
N GLU A 122 10.62 16.91 -11.56
CA GLU A 122 11.49 17.77 -10.75
C GLU A 122 10.69 18.57 -9.72
N VAL A 123 11.18 18.57 -8.48
CA VAL A 123 10.59 19.29 -7.35
C VAL A 123 11.67 20.07 -6.61
N TRP A 124 11.38 21.33 -6.33
CA TRP A 124 12.17 22.20 -5.47
C TRP A 124 11.31 22.66 -4.31
N VAL A 125 11.80 22.45 -3.08
CA VAL A 125 11.09 22.86 -1.88
C VAL A 125 12.07 23.31 -0.81
N ARG A 126 11.71 24.36 -0.09
CA ARG A 126 12.40 24.76 1.13
C ARG A 126 11.43 24.56 2.30
N PRO A 127 11.60 23.50 3.10
CA PRO A 127 10.73 23.26 4.24
C PRO A 127 10.77 24.39 5.26
N THR A 128 9.66 24.57 5.94
CA THR A 128 9.49 25.52 7.05
C THR A 128 9.15 24.78 8.33
N GLN A 129 9.32 25.45 9.47
CA GLN A 129 8.89 24.92 10.76
C GLN A 129 7.39 24.57 10.79
N GLU A 130 6.57 25.31 10.05
CA GLU A 130 5.13 25.07 9.93
C GLU A 130 4.82 23.78 9.15
N ASP A 131 5.59 23.49 8.09
CA ASP A 131 5.45 22.24 7.33
C ASP A 131 5.70 21.02 8.24
N TYR A 132 6.75 21.08 9.06
CA TYR A 132 7.07 20.04 10.04
C TYR A 132 5.96 19.88 11.10
N GLN A 133 5.48 20.98 11.66
CA GLN A 133 4.40 20.96 12.67
C GLN A 133 3.11 20.37 12.10
N ASN A 134 2.72 20.77 10.90
CA ASN A 134 1.50 20.28 10.27
C ASN A 134 1.61 18.81 9.82
N ALA A 135 2.82 18.36 9.49
CA ALA A 135 3.10 16.95 9.20
C ALA A 135 3.22 16.08 10.46
N GLY A 136 3.34 16.69 11.65
CA GLY A 136 3.60 15.97 12.90
C GLY A 136 5.01 15.37 12.95
N ILE A 137 5.99 16.02 12.32
CA ILE A 137 7.38 15.55 12.21
C ILE A 137 8.28 16.46 13.05
N GLU A 138 9.01 15.86 14.00
CA GLU A 138 10.10 16.55 14.67
C GLU A 138 11.32 16.61 13.73
N PRO A 139 11.85 17.81 13.38
CA PRO A 139 12.87 17.95 12.35
C PRO A 139 14.21 17.32 12.74
N ASP A 140 14.57 17.30 14.02
CA ASP A 140 15.85 16.78 14.50
C ASP A 140 15.69 15.45 15.27
N PRO A 141 16.61 14.48 15.13
CA PRO A 141 17.62 14.39 14.06
C PRO A 141 16.95 14.23 12.69
N PHE A 142 17.53 14.78 11.62
CA PHE A 142 16.96 14.69 10.27
C PHE A 142 17.65 13.59 9.45
N GLY A 143 16.86 12.76 8.80
CA GLY A 143 17.35 11.65 8.00
C GLY A 143 16.42 11.27 6.85
N PRO A 144 16.79 10.25 6.06
CA PRO A 144 16.06 9.84 4.87
C PRO A 144 14.57 9.58 5.11
N THR A 145 14.24 8.92 6.23
CA THR A 145 12.85 8.60 6.59
C THR A 145 12.01 9.87 6.83
N LYS A 146 12.54 10.83 7.58
CA LYS A 146 11.85 12.09 7.86
C LYS A 146 11.73 12.96 6.62
N LEU A 147 12.76 12.95 5.76
CA LEU A 147 12.67 13.59 4.45
C LEU A 147 11.52 12.98 3.63
N LEU A 148 11.44 11.66 3.53
CA LEU A 148 10.36 11.00 2.77
C LEU A 148 8.98 11.32 3.34
N ARG A 149 8.80 11.25 4.66
CA ARG A 149 7.54 11.59 5.33
C ARG A 149 7.12 13.04 5.09
N LEU A 150 8.06 13.98 5.15
CA LEU A 150 7.81 15.38 4.84
C LEU A 150 7.41 15.56 3.37
N LEU A 151 8.14 14.96 2.44
CA LEU A 151 7.82 15.05 1.01
C LEU A 151 6.46 14.42 0.71
N CYS A 152 6.10 13.29 1.35
CA CYS A 152 4.77 12.69 1.24
C CYS A 152 3.67 13.60 1.82
N TYR A 153 3.96 14.35 2.89
CA TYR A 153 3.03 15.35 3.39
C TYR A 153 2.80 16.48 2.37
N LEU A 154 3.87 17.02 1.78
CA LEU A 154 3.82 18.16 0.85
C LEU A 154 3.33 17.80 -0.56
N PHE A 155 3.63 16.58 -1.02
CA PHE A 155 3.44 16.13 -2.40
C PHE A 155 2.76 14.76 -2.47
N ARG A 156 1.85 14.46 -1.53
CA ARG A 156 1.17 13.16 -1.34
C ARG A 156 0.86 12.41 -2.64
N ASP A 157 0.14 13.05 -3.56
CA ASP A 157 -0.33 12.41 -4.79
C ASP A 157 0.78 12.06 -5.78
N LYS A 158 1.94 12.72 -5.70
CA LYS A 158 3.07 12.48 -6.61
C LYS A 158 3.81 11.18 -6.33
N PHE A 159 3.61 10.55 -5.17
CA PHE A 159 4.29 9.30 -4.79
C PHE A 159 3.52 8.03 -5.19
N TRP A 160 2.29 8.20 -5.64
CA TRP A 160 1.43 7.10 -6.06
C TRP A 160 1.69 6.67 -7.49
N ILE A 161 1.85 5.37 -7.73
CA ILE A 161 1.95 4.86 -9.10
C ILE A 161 0.59 5.05 -9.78
N HIS A 162 0.59 5.58 -11.01
CA HIS A 162 -0.64 5.70 -11.79
C HIS A 162 -1.17 4.32 -12.19
N ASP A 163 -2.49 4.11 -12.13
CA ASP A 163 -3.10 2.79 -12.34
C ASP A 163 -2.62 2.06 -13.61
N LYS A 164 -2.49 2.78 -14.73
CA LYS A 164 -1.97 2.22 -15.99
C LYS A 164 -0.53 1.71 -15.85
N GLU A 165 0.32 2.48 -15.19
CA GLU A 165 1.70 2.07 -14.92
C GLU A 165 1.75 0.96 -13.88
N LEU A 166 0.85 0.97 -12.88
CA LEU A 166 0.74 -0.09 -11.89
C LEU A 166 0.51 -1.45 -12.55
N PHE A 167 -0.42 -1.53 -13.51
CA PHE A 167 -0.66 -2.76 -14.28
C PHE A 167 0.58 -3.22 -15.08
N GLN A 168 1.38 -2.28 -15.61
CA GLN A 168 2.65 -2.59 -16.27
C GLN A 168 3.69 -3.14 -15.30
N VAL A 169 3.86 -2.48 -14.14
CA VAL A 169 4.80 -2.89 -13.07
C VAL A 169 4.50 -4.31 -12.60
N ILE A 170 3.22 -4.64 -12.41
CA ILE A 170 2.80 -5.95 -11.89
C ILE A 170 2.63 -7.03 -12.97
N GLY A 171 2.81 -6.67 -14.25
CA GLY A 171 2.76 -7.58 -15.40
C GLY A 171 1.37 -8.12 -15.73
N ILE A 172 0.30 -7.34 -15.51
CA ILE A 172 -1.06 -7.69 -15.92
C ILE A 172 -1.39 -6.96 -17.22
N GLU A 173 -1.69 -7.71 -18.28
CA GLU A 173 -2.02 -7.13 -19.59
C GLU A 173 -3.41 -6.49 -19.64
N LYS A 174 -4.38 -7.05 -18.90
CA LYS A 174 -5.76 -6.57 -18.89
C LYS A 174 -6.00 -5.68 -17.68
N GLU A 175 -6.04 -4.38 -17.91
CA GLU A 175 -6.43 -3.41 -16.89
C GLU A 175 -7.85 -3.72 -16.39
N MET A 176 -8.02 -3.64 -15.06
CA MET A 176 -9.29 -3.84 -14.38
C MET A 176 -9.79 -2.48 -13.86
N PRO A 177 -11.10 -2.20 -13.92
CA PRO A 177 -11.66 -0.99 -13.34
C PRO A 177 -11.35 -0.86 -11.85
N LEU A 178 -11.02 0.35 -11.40
CA LEU A 178 -10.92 0.65 -9.97
C LEU A 178 -12.29 0.46 -9.31
N PHE A 179 -12.34 -0.41 -8.30
CA PHE A 179 -13.54 -0.72 -7.53
C PHE A 179 -13.59 0.07 -6.21
N PHE A 180 -12.47 0.11 -5.50
CA PHE A 180 -12.35 0.80 -4.22
C PHE A 180 -10.90 1.25 -3.99
N ARG A 181 -10.70 2.39 -3.33
CA ARG A 181 -9.38 2.90 -2.95
C ARG A 181 -9.46 3.65 -1.63
N THR A 182 -8.47 3.43 -0.77
CA THR A 182 -8.34 4.16 0.49
C THR A 182 -6.88 4.23 0.92
N GLU A 183 -6.52 5.29 1.63
CA GLU A 183 -5.28 5.39 2.41
C GLU A 183 -5.53 5.04 3.89
N HIS A 184 -6.79 4.83 4.27
CA HIS A 184 -7.24 4.60 5.62
C HIS A 184 -7.91 3.24 5.76
N TRP A 185 -7.28 2.36 6.51
CA TRP A 185 -7.85 1.11 6.98
C TRP A 185 -7.16 0.67 8.27
N ARG A 186 -7.72 -0.37 8.91
CA ARG A 186 -7.05 -1.10 9.98
C ARG A 186 -6.20 -2.21 9.37
N HIS A 187 -4.90 -1.98 9.27
CA HIS A 187 -3.92 -2.97 8.88
C HIS A 187 -3.75 -4.00 10.02
N PRO A 188 -3.63 -5.31 9.73
CA PRO A 188 -3.40 -6.33 10.76
C PRO A 188 -2.11 -6.08 11.54
N ASP A 189 -2.08 -6.48 12.82
CA ASP A 189 -0.86 -6.54 13.64
C ASP A 189 -0.33 -7.99 13.71
N VAL A 190 0.89 -8.20 14.25
CA VAL A 190 1.59 -9.50 14.32
C VAL A 190 0.65 -10.57 14.89
N MET A 191 0.41 -11.64 14.12
CA MET A 191 -0.51 -12.76 14.41
C MET A 191 -2.02 -12.51 14.18
N GLU A 192 -2.45 -11.30 13.85
CA GLU A 192 -3.84 -11.03 13.48
C GLU A 192 -4.09 -11.40 12.00
N LYS A 193 -5.22 -12.06 11.73
CA LYS A 193 -5.63 -12.37 10.36
C LYS A 193 -6.51 -11.26 9.81
N PRO A 194 -6.34 -10.87 8.53
CA PRO A 194 -7.26 -9.98 7.83
C PRO A 194 -8.73 -10.38 8.00
N SER A 195 -9.06 -11.67 7.95
CA SER A 195 -10.41 -12.19 8.15
C SER A 195 -11.03 -11.90 9.53
N GLN A 196 -10.21 -11.54 10.52
CA GLN A 196 -10.68 -11.13 11.86
C GLN A 196 -10.94 -9.63 11.96
N ILE A 197 -10.58 -8.85 10.94
CA ILE A 197 -10.68 -7.39 10.92
C ILE A 197 -11.90 -6.98 10.11
N GLU A 198 -12.74 -6.11 10.71
CA GLU A 198 -14.01 -5.65 10.11
C GLU A 198 -13.81 -5.08 8.69
N PHE A 199 -12.76 -4.29 8.48
CA PHE A 199 -12.45 -3.70 7.17
C PHE A 199 -12.33 -4.75 6.05
N PHE A 200 -11.61 -5.85 6.25
CA PHE A 200 -11.45 -6.88 5.21
C PHE A 200 -12.72 -7.72 5.04
N GLN A 201 -13.50 -7.94 6.11
CA GLN A 201 -14.82 -8.58 6.01
C GLN A 201 -15.81 -7.74 5.19
N GLN A 202 -15.75 -6.41 5.35
CA GLN A 202 -16.53 -5.49 4.52
C GLN A 202 -16.05 -5.47 3.07
N LEU A 203 -14.74 -5.52 2.81
CA LEU A 203 -14.20 -5.65 1.45
C LEU A 203 -14.70 -6.92 0.75
N ASP A 204 -14.66 -8.08 1.42
CA ASP A 204 -15.21 -9.34 0.89
C ASP A 204 -16.70 -9.18 0.55
N SER A 205 -17.48 -8.60 1.47
CA SER A 205 -18.90 -8.33 1.27
C SER A 205 -19.15 -7.37 0.09
N ALA A 206 -18.33 -6.33 -0.05
CA ALA A 206 -18.45 -5.33 -1.09
C ALA A 206 -18.13 -5.92 -2.47
N ILE A 207 -17.07 -6.73 -2.56
CA ILE A 207 -16.70 -7.46 -3.76
C ILE A 207 -17.82 -8.42 -4.18
N ALA A 208 -18.37 -9.20 -3.23
CA ALA A 208 -19.44 -10.16 -3.49
C ALA A 208 -20.76 -9.50 -3.92
N LYS A 209 -21.07 -8.31 -3.38
CA LYS A 209 -22.28 -7.54 -3.73
C LYS A 209 -22.05 -6.58 -4.91
N ASN A 210 -20.80 -6.43 -5.35
CA ASN A 210 -20.37 -5.41 -6.31
C ASN A 210 -20.82 -3.99 -5.90
N ASP A 211 -20.67 -3.68 -4.61
CA ASP A 211 -21.11 -2.42 -4.00
C ASP A 211 -20.06 -1.92 -3.00
N PRO A 212 -19.18 -0.97 -3.39
CA PRO A 212 -18.15 -0.44 -2.50
C PRO A 212 -18.71 0.55 -1.46
N SER A 213 -19.96 1.01 -1.61
CA SER A 213 -20.55 2.01 -0.72
C SER A 213 -20.85 1.47 0.69
N ILE A 214 -20.85 0.15 0.85
CA ILE A 214 -21.05 -0.51 2.15
C ILE A 214 -19.79 -0.50 3.03
N ILE A 215 -18.66 -0.08 2.49
CA ILE A 215 -17.39 -0.04 3.23
C ILE A 215 -17.39 1.20 4.12
N GLU A 216 -17.38 0.96 5.42
CA GLU A 216 -17.20 1.93 6.48
C GLU A 216 -15.80 1.80 7.08
N ILE A 217 -14.97 2.83 6.90
CA ILE A 217 -13.62 2.86 7.47
C ILE A 217 -13.72 3.23 8.95
N LYS A 218 -13.36 2.27 9.82
CA LYS A 218 -13.24 2.45 11.27
C LYS A 218 -11.83 2.12 11.71
N GLU A 219 -11.36 2.77 12.78
CA GLU A 219 -10.10 2.43 13.49
C GLU A 219 -8.87 2.32 12.57
N SER A 220 -8.65 3.32 11.72
CA SER A 220 -7.50 3.31 10.83
C SER A 220 -6.18 3.46 11.59
N ASN A 221 -5.21 2.60 11.29
CA ASN A 221 -3.86 2.65 11.85
C ASN A 221 -2.77 2.85 10.78
N THR A 222 -3.12 3.17 9.53
CA THR A 222 -2.16 3.21 8.40
C THR A 222 -1.31 4.47 8.32
N HIS A 223 -1.54 5.45 9.20
CA HIS A 223 -0.65 6.59 9.34
C HIS A 223 0.72 6.14 9.85
N TRP A 224 1.81 6.67 9.27
CA TRP A 224 3.20 6.27 9.59
C TRP A 224 3.52 6.40 11.07
N SER A 225 2.90 7.36 11.78
CA SER A 225 3.15 7.58 13.22
C SER A 225 2.73 6.42 14.11
N ASN A 226 1.98 5.44 13.59
CA ASN A 226 1.63 4.21 14.31
C ASN A 226 2.68 3.10 14.13
N TRP A 227 3.68 3.30 13.26
CA TRP A 227 4.64 2.27 12.81
C TRP A 227 6.06 2.85 12.80
N THR A 228 6.52 3.31 13.96
CA THR A 228 7.84 3.94 14.13
C THR A 228 8.75 3.17 15.08
N TYR A 229 8.42 1.92 15.43
CA TYR A 229 9.23 1.15 16.39
C TYR A 229 10.60 0.76 15.82
N SER A 230 10.62 0.39 14.54
CA SER A 230 11.83 0.08 13.78
C SER A 230 12.48 1.29 13.09
N ASP A 231 11.96 2.51 13.30
CA ASP A 231 12.66 3.71 12.86
C ASP A 231 14.04 3.69 13.52
N GLN A 232 15.05 3.23 12.78
CA GLN A 232 16.43 3.23 13.23
C GLN A 232 16.75 4.68 13.61
N PRO A 233 17.46 4.94 14.72
CA PRO A 233 18.11 6.24 14.87
C PRO A 233 18.98 6.40 13.62
N ASP A 234 18.59 7.33 12.75
CA ASP A 234 19.31 7.63 11.52
C ASP A 234 20.80 7.77 11.86
N PHE A 235 21.63 7.00 11.13
CA PHE A 235 23.06 6.71 11.28
C PHE A 235 23.91 7.67 12.14
#